data_AF-A0A969DVM7-F1
#
_entry.id   AF-A0A969DVM7-F1
#
_cell.length_a   1.000
_cell.length_b   1.000
_cell.length_c   1.000
_cell.angle_alpha   90.00
_cell.angle_beta   90.00
_cell.angle_gamma   90.00
#
_symmetry.space_group_name_H-M   'P 1'
#
loop_
_entity.id
_entity.type
_entity.pdbx_description
1 polymer ?
#
loop_
_entity_poly.entity_id
_entity_poly.type
_entity_poly.pdbx_seq_one_letter_code
_entity_poly.pdbx_strand_id
1 'polypeptide(L)' 'MEEYKLLKQKFFEGTAKFEKRINETCQQGWKPVSLTSDHGSAMVLLQKVDKFHEE' A
#
# COMPACT_ATOMS: atom_id res chain seq x y z
N MET A 1 2.76 0.82 -18.71
CA MET A 1 2.15 1.98 -18.03
C MET A 1 2.28 1.73 -16.55
N GLU A 2 2.68 2.73 -15.77
CA GLU A 2 2.81 2.56 -14.32
C GLU A 2 1.41 2.50 -13.69
N GLU A 3 1.09 1.40 -13.01
CA GLU A 3 -0.17 1.25 -12.28
C GLU A 3 0.02 1.70 -10.83
N TYR A 4 -0.89 2.56 -10.37
CA TYR A 4 -0.89 3.07 -9.01
C TYR A 4 -2.19 2.72 -8.30
N LYS A 5 -2.08 2.40 -7.01
CA LYS A 5 -3.20 2.10 -6.13
C LYS A 5 -3.03 2.83 -4.82
N LEU A 6 -4.14 3.32 -4.27
CA LEU A 6 -4.13 4.02 -3.01
C LEU A 6 -4.86 3.20 -1.93
N LEU A 7 -4.18 2.95 -0.82
CA LEU A 7 -4.73 2.27 0.34
C LEU A 7 -4.91 3.26 1.48
N LYS A 8 -6.16 3.52 1.87
CA LYS A 8 -6.48 4.34 3.04
C LYS A 8 -6.81 3.45 4.24
N GLN A 9 -6.28 3.79 5.40
CA GLN A 9 -6.68 3.22 6.68
C GLN A 9 -8.14 3.57 6.94
N LYS A 10 -8.98 2.56 7.20
CA LYS A 10 -10.38 2.82 7.54
C LYS A 10 -10.47 3.36 8.98
N PHE A 11 -11.46 4.19 9.27
CA PHE A 11 -11.66 4.80 10.60
C PHE A 11 -11.73 3.77 11.77
N PHE A 12 -12.23 2.56 11.52
CA PHE A 12 -12.33 1.48 12.51
C PHE A 12 -11.25 0.40 12.34
N GLU A 13 -10.27 0.61 11.46
CA GLU A 13 -9.19 -0.33 11.23
C GLU A 13 -7.99 0.07 12.09
N GLY A 14 -7.71 -0.74 13.12
CA GLY A 14 -6.50 -0.58 13.92
C GLY A 14 -5.24 -0.68 13.06
N THR A 15 -4.18 0.02 13.44
CA THR A 15 -2.94 0.16 12.67
C THR A 15 -2.38 -1.20 12.24
N ALA A 16 -2.32 -2.19 13.14
CA ALA A 16 -1.82 -3.52 12.81
C ALA A 16 -2.61 -4.23 11.69
N LYS A 17 -3.93 -4.00 11.61
CA LYS A 17 -4.76 -4.57 10.55
C LYS A 17 -4.51 -3.86 9.22
N PHE A 18 -4.27 -2.55 9.25
CA PHE A 18 -3.90 -1.77 8.08
C PHE A 18 -2.53 -2.20 7.53
N GLU A 19 -1.53 -2.36 8.40
CA GLU A 19 -0.20 -2.86 8.04
C GLU A 19 -0.26 -4.27 7.43
N LYS A 20 -1.07 -5.17 8.01
CA LYS A 20 -1.29 -6.50 7.43
C LYS A 20 -1.85 -6.41 6.01
N ARG A 21 -2.82 -5.54 5.76
CA ARG A 21 -3.43 -5.35 4.42
C ARG A 21 -2.44 -4.76 3.41
N ILE A 22 -1.57 -3.85 3.84
CA ILE A 22 -0.48 -3.34 3.00
C ILE A 22 0.44 -4.51 2.62
N ASN A 23 0.88 -5.30 3.60
CA ASN A 23 1.76 -6.44 3.36
C ASN A 23 1.16 -7.49 2.42
N GLU A 24 -0.12 -7.83 2.58
CA GLU A 24 -0.86 -8.72 1.67
C GLU A 24 -0.90 -8.15 0.25
N THR A 25 -1.12 -6.84 0.12
CA THR A 25 -1.09 -6.15 -1.17
C THR A 25 0.32 -6.18 -1.77
N CYS A 26 1.37 -6.06 -0.95
CA CYS A 26 2.75 -6.15 -1.42
C CYS A 26 3.08 -7.53 -2.00
N GLN A 27 2.60 -8.60 -1.34
CA GLN A 27 2.77 -9.98 -1.84
C GLN A 27 2.11 -10.21 -3.21
N GLN A 28 1.09 -9.42 -3.56
CA GLN A 28 0.44 -9.44 -4.87
C GLN A 28 1.23 -8.66 -5.96
N GLY A 29 2.47 -8.26 -5.68
CA GLY A 29 3.32 -7.52 -6.60
C GLY A 29 3.01 -6.03 -6.61
N TRP A 30 2.70 -5.45 -5.45
CA TRP A 30 2.62 -4.01 -5.27
C TRP A 30 3.75 -3.54 -4.36
N LYS A 31 4.20 -2.31 -4.50
CA LYS A 31 5.24 -1.71 -3.66
C LYS A 31 4.75 -0.38 -3.13
N PRO A 32 4.78 -0.14 -1.81
CA PRO A 32 4.47 1.17 -1.25
C PRO A 32 5.58 2.16 -1.64
N VAL A 33 5.17 3.29 -2.22
CA VAL A 33 6.09 4.33 -2.70
C VAL A 33 5.92 5.65 -1.95
N SER A 34 4.77 5.86 -1.29
CA SER A 34 4.55 7.02 -0.44
C SER A 34 3.54 6.71 0.66
N LEU A 35 3.72 7.33 1.83
CA LEU A 35 2.83 7.23 2.98
C LEU A 35 2.55 8.64 3.50
N THR A 36 1.29 8.95 3.73
CA THR A 36 0.86 10.17 4.40
C THR A 36 -0.09 9.81 5.54
N SER A 37 -0.15 10.65 6.56
CA SER A 37 -1.04 10.49 7.70
C SER A 37 -1.63 11.86 8.04
N ASP A 38 -2.94 11.97 7.97
CA ASP A 38 -3.66 13.22 8.23
C ASP A 38 -4.78 12.97 9.23
N HIS A 39 -4.81 13.74 10.32
CA HIS A 39 -5.86 13.72 11.35
C HIS A 39 -6.36 12.30 11.75
N GLY A 40 -5.45 11.33 11.92
CA GLY A 40 -5.76 9.96 12.34
C GLY A 40 -6.12 8.98 11.20
N SER A 41 -6.01 9.39 9.95
CA SER A 41 -6.16 8.54 8.76
C SER A 41 -4.81 8.38 8.05
N ALA A 42 -4.24 7.17 8.04
CA ALA A 42 -3.08 6.86 7.20
C ALA A 42 -3.49 6.54 5.76
N MET A 43 -2.69 6.95 4.78
CA MET A 43 -2.86 6.65 3.36
C MET A 43 -1.52 6.23 2.77
N VAL A 44 -1.53 5.18 1.96
CA VAL A 44 -0.34 4.63 1.30
C VAL A 44 -0.58 4.56 -0.20
N LEU A 45 0.30 5.18 -0.95
CA LEU A 45 0.38 5.02 -2.40
C LEU A 45 1.25 3.80 -2.70
N LEU A 46 0.72 2.88 -3.50
CA LEU A 46 1.42 1.72 -3.99
C LEU A 46 1.54 1.79 -5.50
N GLN A 47 2.65 1.29 -6.01
CA GLN A 47 2.94 1.10 -7.42
C GLN A 47 2.94 -0.39 -7.72
N LYS A 48 2.37 -0.82 -8.85
CA LYS A 48 2.48 -2.19 -9.32
C LYS A 48 3.93 -2.46 -9.70
N VAL A 49 4.50 -3.50 -9.12
CA VAL A 49 5.81 -4.03 -9.53
C VAL A 49 5.52 -5.26 -10.36
N ASP A 50 5.76 -5.16 -11.66
CA ASP A 50 5.80 -6.32 -12.52
C ASP A 50 6.99 -7.17 -12.07
N LYS A 51 6.78 -8.46 -11.76
CA LYS A 51 7.84 -9.35 -11.28
C LYS A 51 8.86 -9.72 -12.38
N PHE A 52 8.81 -9.08 -13.55
CA PHE A 52 9.68 -9.33 -14.69
C PHE A 52 10.70 -8.21 -14.91
N HIS A 53 11.60 -8.01 -13.93
CA HIS A 53 12.88 -7.34 -14.20
C HIS A 53 13.92 -7.72 -13.13
N GLU A 54 14.33 -8.99 -13.14
CA GLU A 54 15.68 -9.37 -12.72
C GLU A 54 16.42 -9.73 -14.01
N GLU A 55 17.22 -8.78 -14.52
CA GLU A 55 18.33 -9.03 -15.46
C GLU A 55 19.62 -9.23 -14.66
#